data_AF-A0A069P9J5-F1
#
_entry.id   AF-A0A069P9J5-F1
#
_cell.length_a   1.000
_cell.length_b   1.000
_cell.length_c   1.000
_cell.angle_alpha   90.00
_cell.angle_beta   90.00
_cell.angle_gamma   90.00
#
_symmetry.space_group_name_H-M   'P 1'
#
loop_
_entity.id
_entity.type
_entity.pdbx_description
1 polymer ?
#
loop_
_entity_poly.entity_id
_entity_poly.type
_entity_poly.pdbx_seq_one_letter_code
_entity_poly.pdbx_strand_id
1 'polypeptide(L)'
;MDLIPHIKPHGAFSALLADQDLAHLQRVMRRSLSCDLGGPLLPLSYWRERLAAITRQAHLSPTQIQTVHRLYLYIDAYEAQSSASADEPVAISAARVNADA
;
A
#
# COMPACT_ATOMS: atom_id res chain seq x y z
N MET A 1 34.05 30.88 -2.90
CA MET A 1 33.48 29.90 -1.97
C MET A 1 32.26 29.31 -2.64
N ASP A 2 32.24 27.99 -2.71
CA ASP A 2 31.75 27.15 -3.81
C ASP A 2 30.28 27.35 -4.21
N LEU A 3 30.11 27.73 -5.49
CA LEU A 3 28.89 27.57 -6.26
C LEU A 3 28.73 26.07 -6.55
N ILE A 4 28.13 25.30 -5.63
CA ILE A 4 27.55 24.02 -6.03
C ILE A 4 26.36 24.41 -6.91
N PRO A 5 26.38 24.18 -8.24
CA PRO A 5 25.19 24.42 -9.03
C PRO A 5 24.12 23.51 -8.42
N HIS A 6 23.00 24.11 -8.03
CA HIS A 6 21.80 23.37 -7.67
C HIS A 6 21.37 22.64 -8.95
N ILE A 7 21.96 21.47 -9.20
CA ILE A 7 21.62 20.59 -10.31
C ILE A 7 20.19 20.16 -10.02
N LYS A 8 19.25 20.92 -10.58
CA LYS A 8 17.85 20.53 -10.65
C LYS A 8 17.88 19.32 -11.59
N PRO A 9 17.68 18.08 -11.09
CA PRO A 9 17.77 16.92 -11.94
C PRO A 9 16.85 17.13 -13.13
N HIS A 10 17.44 17.15 -14.33
CA HIS A 10 16.70 17.25 -15.59
C HIS A 10 15.68 16.10 -15.63
N GLY A 11 14.48 16.36 -16.18
CA GLY A 11 13.27 15.56 -15.94
C GLY A 11 13.40 14.04 -16.06
N ALA A 12 14.33 13.54 -16.86
CA ALA A 12 14.63 12.10 -16.95
C ALA A 12 15.22 11.50 -15.66
N PHE A 13 16.06 12.23 -14.90
CA PHE A 13 16.62 11.76 -13.64
C PHE A 13 15.58 11.77 -12.51
N SER A 14 14.72 12.81 -12.47
CA SER A 14 13.59 12.87 -11.54
C SER A 14 12.58 11.75 -11.80
N ALA A 15 12.33 11.43 -13.07
CA ALA A 15 11.52 10.27 -13.43
C ALA A 15 12.18 8.96 -12.99
N LEU A 16 13.46 8.75 -13.28
CA LEU A 16 14.15 7.51 -12.89
C LEU A 16 14.19 7.30 -11.36
N LEU A 17 14.33 8.37 -10.59
CA LEU A 17 14.24 8.33 -9.13
C LEU A 17 12.82 7.96 -8.67
N ALA A 18 11.79 8.55 -9.27
CA ALA A 18 10.39 8.20 -8.99
C ALA A 18 10.08 6.74 -9.34
N ASP A 19 10.64 6.18 -10.43
CA ASP A 19 10.50 4.76 -10.77
C ASP A 19 11.12 3.85 -9.71
N GLN A 20 12.30 4.20 -9.20
CA GLN A 20 12.96 3.44 -8.13
C GLN A 20 12.16 3.51 -6.83
N ASP A 21 11.67 4.69 -6.45
CA ASP A 21 10.85 4.88 -5.26
C ASP A 21 9.52 4.12 -5.36
N LEU A 22 8.85 4.15 -6.52
CA LEU A 22 7.62 3.39 -6.76
C LEU A 22 7.87 1.88 -6.73
N ALA A 23 8.95 1.39 -7.35
CA ALA A 23 9.32 -0.03 -7.30
C ALA A 23 9.68 -0.49 -5.88
N HIS A 24 10.36 0.36 -5.11
CA HIS A 24 10.67 0.12 -3.72
C HIS A 24 9.40 0.07 -2.87
N LEU A 25 8.52 1.07 -3.01
CA LEU A 25 7.23 1.13 -2.31
C LEU A 25 6.39 -0.11 -2.61
N GLN A 26 6.30 -0.53 -3.87
CA GLN A 26 5.59 -1.74 -4.26
C GLN A 26 6.10 -2.99 -3.51
N ARG A 27 7.42 -3.17 -3.41
CA ARG A 27 8.00 -4.33 -2.72
C ARG A 27 7.75 -4.29 -1.22
N VAL A 28 7.95 -3.14 -0.59
CA VAL A 28 7.75 -2.98 0.86
C VAL A 28 6.28 -3.15 1.20
N MET A 29 5.38 -2.54 0.42
CA MET A 29 3.94 -2.60 0.62
C MET A 29 3.41 -4.03 0.48
N ARG A 30 3.81 -4.77 -0.56
CA ARG A 30 3.44 -6.19 -0.69
C ARG A 30 3.95 -7.01 0.49
N ARG A 31 5.20 -6.79 0.92
CA ARG A 31 5.76 -7.52 2.05
C ARG A 31 5.09 -7.18 3.37
N SER A 32 4.67 -5.93 3.58
CA SER A 32 3.94 -5.53 4.79
C SER A 32 2.51 -6.06 4.82
N LEU A 33 1.83 -6.12 3.67
CA LEU A 33 0.47 -6.64 3.55
C LEU A 33 0.42 -8.17 3.64
N SER A 34 1.48 -8.85 3.21
CA SER A 34 1.66 -10.30 3.37
C SER A 34 2.31 -10.70 4.71
N CYS A 35 2.52 -9.75 5.64
CA CYS A 35 3.14 -10.07 6.92
C CYS A 35 2.17 -10.91 7.77
N ASP A 36 2.44 -12.21 7.84
CA ASP A 36 1.64 -13.24 8.51
C ASP A 36 1.68 -13.15 10.06
N LEU A 37 2.35 -12.12 10.59
CA LEU A 37 2.52 -11.86 12.02
C LEU A 37 1.36 -11.00 12.59
N GLY A 38 0.11 -11.39 12.32
CA GLY A 38 -1.06 -10.80 12.98
C GLY A 38 -1.65 -9.54 12.33
N GLY A 39 -1.32 -9.26 11.07
CA GLY A 39 -1.93 -8.18 10.27
C GLY A 39 -0.91 -7.22 9.64
N PRO A 40 -1.38 -6.29 8.80
CA PRO A 40 -0.50 -5.35 8.14
C PRO A 40 0.19 -4.45 9.18
N LEU A 41 1.52 -4.46 9.18
CA LEU A 41 2.35 -3.72 10.13
C LEU A 41 2.08 -2.20 10.13
N LEU A 42 1.51 -1.71 9.01
CA LEU A 42 1.07 -0.33 8.82
C LEU A 42 -0.36 -0.34 8.27
N PRO A 43 -1.25 0.57 8.72
CA PRO A 43 -2.60 0.70 8.19
C PRO A 43 -2.63 0.97 6.68
N LEU A 44 -3.68 0.54 5.99
CA LEU A 44 -3.85 0.82 4.55
C LEU A 44 -3.88 2.33 4.26
N SER A 45 -4.45 3.14 5.17
CA SER A 45 -4.50 4.59 5.06
C SER A 45 -3.11 5.22 4.92
N TYR A 46 -2.12 4.70 5.64
CA TYR A 46 -0.74 5.17 5.57
C TYR A 46 -0.13 4.97 4.17
N TRP A 47 -0.41 3.82 3.53
CA TRP A 47 0.07 3.56 2.17
C TRP A 47 -0.57 4.51 1.14
N ARG A 48 -1.88 4.78 1.29
CA ARG A 48 -2.61 5.74 0.43
C ARG A 48 -2.02 7.15 0.53
N GLU A 49 -1.71 7.60 1.75
CA GLU A 49 -1.05 8.90 1.98
C GLU A 49 0.36 8.96 1.40
N ARG A 50 1.15 7.88 1.57
CA ARG A 50 2.51 7.80 1.01
C ARG A 50 2.50 7.85 -0.52
N LEU A 51 1.57 7.13 -1.17
CA LEU A 51 1.37 7.22 -2.62
C LEU A 51 0.97 8.63 -3.06
N ALA A 52 0.08 9.30 -2.32
CA ALA A 52 -0.32 10.68 -2.60
C ALA A 52 0.82 11.70 -2.40
N ALA A 53 1.78 11.43 -1.50
CA ALA A 53 2.96 12.25 -1.34
C ALA A 53 3.91 12.13 -2.54
N ILE A 54 4.14 10.91 -3.03
CA ILE A 54 5.00 10.65 -4.19
C ILE A 54 4.44 11.30 -5.46
N THR A 55 3.13 11.17 -5.70
CA THR A 55 2.47 11.79 -6.85
C THR A 55 2.50 13.31 -6.81
N ARG A 56 2.53 13.92 -5.61
CA ARG A 56 2.59 15.37 -5.43
C ARG A 56 4.01 15.95 -5.59
N GLN A 57 5.04 15.15 -5.29
CA GLN A 57 6.44 15.60 -5.28
C GLN A 57 7.15 15.40 -6.63
N ALA A 58 6.69 14.47 -7.46
CA ALA A 58 7.35 14.12 -8.72
C ALA A 58 6.50 14.47 -9.95
N HIS A 59 7.15 15.00 -11.00
CA HIS A 59 6.56 15.03 -12.35
C HIS A 59 6.57 13.61 -12.91
N LEU A 60 5.48 12.89 -12.67
CA LEU A 60 5.37 11.49 -13.06
C LEU A 60 5.25 11.34 -14.58
N SER A 61 6.00 10.39 -15.14
CA SER A 61 5.80 9.95 -16.52
C SER A 61 4.49 9.15 -16.67
N PRO A 62 3.96 8.97 -17.89
CA PRO A 62 2.77 8.15 -18.10
C PRO A 62 2.88 6.73 -17.55
N THR A 63 4.07 6.11 -17.63
CA THR A 63 4.33 4.77 -17.08
C THR A 63 4.32 4.75 -15.55
N GLN A 64 4.75 5.84 -14.92
CA GLN A 64 4.73 6.00 -13.47
C GLN A 64 3.31 6.20 -12.94
N ILE A 65 2.51 7.02 -13.62
CA ILE A 65 1.09 7.20 -13.30
C ILE A 65 0.37 5.85 -13.38
N GLN A 66 0.63 5.06 -14.42
CA GLN A 66 0.07 3.72 -14.55
C GLN A 66 0.49 2.79 -13.41
N THR A 67 1.74 2.89 -12.95
CA THR A 67 2.26 2.12 -11.82
C THR A 67 1.59 2.52 -10.52
N VAL A 68 1.48 3.81 -10.23
CA VAL A 68 0.74 4.36 -9.08
C VAL A 68 -0.70 3.85 -9.09
N HIS A 69 -1.39 3.93 -10.24
CA HIS A 69 -2.76 3.47 -10.37
C HIS A 69 -2.91 1.97 -10.03
N ARG A 70 -1.98 1.12 -10.52
CA ARG A 70 -1.98 -0.31 -10.16
C ARG A 70 -1.75 -0.54 -8.66
N LEU A 71 -0.96 0.30 -8.01
CA LEU A 71 -0.72 0.21 -6.57
C LEU A 71 -1.97 0.58 -5.77
N TYR A 72 -2.72 1.61 -6.17
CA TYR A 72 -4.00 1.93 -5.55
C TYR A 72 -5.00 0.77 -5.68
N LEU A 73 -5.16 0.20 -6.89
CA LEU A 73 -6.03 -0.96 -7.09
C LEU A 73 -5.63 -2.16 -6.23
N TYR A 74 -4.32 -2.36 -6.00
CA TYR A 74 -3.84 -3.43 -5.13
C TYR A 74 -4.22 -3.22 -3.66
N ILE A 75 -4.16 -1.97 -3.17
CA ILE A 75 -4.61 -1.61 -1.82
C ILE A 75 -6.12 -1.83 -1.70
N ASP A 76 -6.91 -1.34 -2.67
CA ASP A 76 -8.37 -1.46 -2.66
C ASP A 76 -8.82 -2.94 -2.70
N ALA A 77 -8.14 -3.77 -3.49
CA ALA A 77 -8.42 -5.21 -3.55
C ALA A 77 -8.11 -5.92 -2.22
N TYR A 78 -7.03 -5.53 -1.54
CA TYR A 78 -6.70 -6.06 -0.22
C TYR A 78 -7.73 -5.62 0.83
N GLU A 79 -8.15 -4.36 0.80
CA GLU A 79 -9.19 -3.83 1.69
C GLU A 79 -10.51 -4.60 1.55
N ALA A 80 -10.95 -4.83 0.30
CA ALA A 80 -12.14 -5.61 0.00
C ALA A 80 -12.03 -7.06 0.50
N GLN A 81 -10.86 -7.70 0.31
CA GLN A 81 -10.60 -9.06 0.78
C GLN A 81 -10.62 -9.13 2.31
N SER A 82 -9.98 -8.18 3.00
CA SER A 82 -9.93 -8.11 4.46
C SER A 82 -11.31 -7.86 5.08
N SER A 83 -12.15 -7.06 4.42
CA SER A 83 -13.52 -6.77 4.85
C SER A 83 -14.41 -8.01 4.69
N ALA A 84 -14.24 -8.77 3.60
CA ALA A 84 -14.95 -10.03 3.39
C ALA A 84 -14.58 -11.12 4.41
N SER A 85 -13.33 -11.14 4.90
CA SER A 85 -12.90 -12.09 5.93
C SER A 85 -13.38 -11.73 7.34
N ALA A 86 -13.75 -10.47 7.59
CA ALA A 86 -14.26 -10.00 8.88
C ALA A 86 -15.78 -10.26 9.07
N ASP A 87 -16.49 -10.60 7.99
CA ASP A 87 -17.94 -10.83 7.98
C ASP A 87 -18.35 -12.29 8.25
N GLU A 88 -17.39 -13.21 8.49
CA GLU A 88 -17.74 -14.56 8.97
C GLU A 88 -18.32 -14.43 10.39
N PRO A 89 -19.64 -14.66 10.58
CA PRO A 89 -20.21 -14.61 11.90
C PRO A 89 -19.61 -15.81 12.63
N VAL A 90 -18.77 -15.53 13.64
CA VAL A 90 -18.31 -16.53 14.59
C VAL A 90 -19.56 -17.18 15.17
N ALA A 91 -19.97 -18.32 14.59
CA ALA A 91 -21.01 -19.17 15.11
C ALA A 91 -20.44 -19.80 16.37
N ILE A 92 -20.47 -19.04 17.46
CA ILE A 92 -20.11 -19.52 18.78
C ILE A 92 -21.09 -20.65 19.07
N SER A 93 -20.54 -21.87 19.02
CA SER A 93 -21.19 -23.12 19.34
C SER A 93 -21.90 -23.02 20.69
N ALA A 94 -23.21 -22.77 20.66
CA ALA A 94 -24.09 -22.91 21.82
C ALA A 94 -24.53 -24.37 21.94
N ALA A 95 -23.55 -25.27 22.05
CA ALA A 95 -23.77 -26.61 22.58
C ALA A 95 -23.76 -26.50 24.10
N ARG A 96 -24.93 -26.26 24.73
CA ARG A 96 -25.12 -26.54 26.16
C ARG A 96 -26.60 -26.74 26.49
N VAL A 97 -26.93 -28.01 26.67
CA VAL A 97 -27.81 -28.57 27.71
C VAL A 97 -29.25 -28.04 27.73
N ASN A 98 -30.17 -28.84 27.20
CA ASN A 98 -31.48 -29.11 27.81
C ASN A 98 -31.68 -30.63 27.69
N ALA A 99 -31.32 -31.41 28.71
CA ALA A 99 -32.09 -31.64 29.94
C ALA A 99 -33.20 -32.67 29.69
N ASP A 100 -32.83 -33.90 30.03
CA ASP A 100 -33.69 -34.99 30.50
C ASP A 100 -34.77 -34.46 31.46
N ALA A 101 -36.05 -34.63 31.11
CA ALA A 101 -37.21 -34.70 32.00
C ALA A 101 -38.47 -35.10 31.21
#